data_AF-A0AAV1UDT2-F1
#
_entry.id   AF-A0AAV1UDT2-F1
#
_cell.length_a   1.000
_cell.length_b   1.000
_cell.length_c   1.000
_cell.angle_alpha   90.00
_cell.angle_beta   90.00
_cell.angle_gamma   90.00
#
_symmetry.space_group_name_H-M   'P 1'
#
loop_
_entity.id
_entity.type
_entity.pdbx_description
1 polymer ?
#
loop_
_entity_poly.entity_id
_entity_poly.type
_entity_poly.pdbx_seq_one_letter_code
_entity_poly.pdbx_strand_id
1 'polypeptide(L)'
;MSVLFGKRRRPLSSDAATVAVSSTSGSSARSNAKKPTTSTPNNKVLVECGDSLSTVLLSFVDLGVDQWLVQRCELLGIRHPTPVQAQCIPPILSGRDVIGCAQTGSGKTAAFALPILHTLSKEPYGPFALVLTPTRELAFQIADQFNAFGSSITVRCTVIVGGVDMLKQSLALQQRPHIIVATPGRFRDHLLRVDPPNISLVKFVVLDEADRLLDVSFAKDLSFIFDKLPAKRQTLLFSATMTANLDRLEQTALSDDVFRFDATPSVKTVATLKQFYLFIPEQVKMTYLVYLMKMLDPNEEDEEENPGKRKLSKGDRKKQDMKKLLATAAFSSSHHLRSMMIFVSTCKTCELIGAISNELGTKCETLHSMMSQSRRLAALGKFKSGLSHILISTDVASRGLDIPEVDIVLNFDLPRDADDYIHRVGRTARAGRNGQAISLVTQHDIELLQNIEAKVGKKMDDYESEVPEKKVLKLLNDVSTASRIATMKLTERGFDDKVRARRAKRQEQQHHNYKKLKQ
;
A
#
# COMPACT_ATOMS: atom_id res chain seq x y z
N MET A 1 -24.34 -3.22 11.51
CA MET A 1 -23.31 -2.18 11.30
C MET A 1 -23.82 -0.76 11.59
N SER A 2 -25.13 -0.49 11.47
CA SER A 2 -25.81 0.75 11.90
C SER A 2 -25.72 1.10 13.40
N VAL A 3 -25.04 0.25 14.19
CA VAL A 3 -24.83 0.36 15.64
C VAL A 3 -23.37 0.75 15.96
N LEU A 4 -22.48 0.86 14.96
CA LEU A 4 -21.03 0.95 15.18
C LEU A 4 -20.48 2.36 15.39
N PHE A 5 -21.25 3.41 15.11
CA PHE A 5 -20.75 4.77 15.21
C PHE A 5 -21.92 5.69 15.57
N GLY A 6 -21.84 6.34 16.73
CA GLY A 6 -22.87 7.26 17.19
C GLY A 6 -23.05 8.41 16.19
N LYS A 7 -24.29 8.67 15.77
CA LYS A 7 -24.64 9.82 14.93
C LYS A 7 -24.10 11.11 15.56
N ARG A 8 -23.35 11.92 14.80
CA ARG A 8 -23.22 13.36 15.11
C ARG A 8 -24.63 13.92 15.30
N ARG A 9 -24.95 14.40 16.51
CA ARG A 9 -26.28 14.95 16.82
C ARG A 9 -26.55 16.14 15.90
N ARG A 10 -27.59 16.00 15.07
CA ARG A 10 -28.15 17.11 14.29
C ARG A 10 -28.72 18.14 15.27
N PRO A 11 -28.49 19.46 15.08
CA PRO A 11 -29.31 20.46 15.75
C PRO A 11 -30.73 20.36 15.18
N LEU A 12 -31.71 20.09 16.05
CA LEU A 12 -33.13 20.24 15.71
C LEU A 12 -33.46 21.73 15.73
N SER A 13 -33.86 22.27 14.57
CA SER A 13 -34.49 23.58 14.51
C SER A 13 -35.94 23.45 14.98
N SER A 14 -36.19 23.83 16.23
CA SER A 14 -37.53 24.07 16.76
C SER A 14 -37.87 25.55 16.58
N ASP A 15 -38.89 25.86 15.79
CA ASP A 15 -40.14 26.40 16.34
C ASP A 15 -41.07 26.84 15.20
N ALA A 16 -42.20 26.17 15.14
CA ALA A 16 -43.41 26.63 14.49
C ALA A 16 -44.15 27.53 15.50
N ALA A 17 -44.46 28.76 15.10
CA ALA A 17 -45.47 29.57 15.77
C ALA A 17 -46.43 30.15 14.72
N THR A 18 -47.64 29.61 14.75
CA THR A 18 -48.86 30.08 14.10
C THR A 18 -49.32 31.42 14.67
N VAL A 19 -49.63 32.41 13.81
CA VAL A 19 -50.66 33.43 14.06
C VAL A 19 -51.41 33.74 12.75
N ALA A 20 -52.73 33.85 12.88
CA ALA A 20 -53.72 33.95 11.82
C ALA A 20 -54.06 35.39 11.37
N VAL A 21 -54.31 35.52 10.06
CA VAL A 21 -55.36 36.29 9.32
C VAL A 21 -55.87 37.64 9.88
N SER A 22 -55.75 38.72 9.09
CA SER A 22 -56.90 39.41 8.45
C SER A 22 -56.51 40.57 7.50
N SER A 23 -57.43 40.79 6.56
CA SER A 23 -57.54 41.63 5.35
C SER A 23 -57.20 43.13 5.43
N THR A 24 -56.70 43.72 4.32
CA THR A 24 -57.49 44.58 3.39
C THR A 24 -56.70 45.11 2.17
N SER A 25 -57.36 45.01 1.01
CA SER A 25 -57.33 45.80 -0.25
C SER A 25 -56.14 46.67 -0.69
N GLY A 26 -55.75 46.51 -1.96
CA GLY A 26 -55.08 47.57 -2.76
C GLY A 26 -54.50 47.08 -4.09
N SER A 27 -55.23 47.29 -5.18
CA SER A 27 -54.84 46.93 -6.56
C SER A 27 -53.68 47.77 -7.10
N SER A 28 -52.76 47.18 -7.87
CA SER A 28 -52.42 47.60 -9.25
C SER A 28 -51.29 46.81 -9.90
N ALA A 29 -51.53 46.49 -11.18
CA ALA A 29 -50.60 46.35 -12.31
C ALA A 29 -49.41 45.35 -12.25
N ARG A 30 -49.55 44.31 -13.08
CA ARG A 30 -48.47 43.42 -13.56
C ARG A 30 -47.43 44.17 -14.40
N SER A 31 -46.16 43.90 -14.14
CA SER A 31 -45.14 43.75 -15.20
C SER A 31 -44.06 42.74 -14.76
N ASN A 32 -43.77 41.80 -15.67
CA ASN A 32 -42.93 40.63 -15.52
C ASN A 32 -41.53 40.90 -14.95
N ALA A 33 -41.15 40.15 -13.91
CA ALA A 33 -39.76 39.78 -13.64
C ALA A 33 -39.71 38.39 -12.97
N LYS A 34 -39.45 37.35 -13.77
CA LYS A 34 -39.17 35.99 -13.28
C LYS A 34 -37.82 36.02 -12.52
N LYS A 35 -37.86 35.86 -11.20
CA LYS A 35 -36.70 35.42 -10.42
C LYS A 35 -36.53 33.91 -10.60
N PRO A 36 -35.35 33.38 -10.96
CA PRO A 36 -35.12 31.95 -10.95
C PRO A 36 -34.85 31.51 -9.51
N THR A 37 -35.63 30.52 -9.09
CA THR A 37 -35.35 29.65 -7.95
C THR A 37 -34.08 28.84 -8.24
N THR A 38 -33.03 29.02 -7.46
CA THR A 38 -31.86 28.12 -7.47
C THR A 38 -31.71 27.48 -6.10
N SER A 39 -32.37 26.34 -5.93
CA SER A 39 -31.89 25.26 -5.07
C SER A 39 -30.71 24.62 -5.80
N THR A 40 -29.48 24.93 -5.41
CA THR A 40 -28.28 24.32 -6.01
C THR A 40 -28.13 22.89 -5.45
N PRO A 41 -28.16 21.84 -6.28
CA PRO A 41 -27.91 20.47 -5.82
C PRO A 41 -26.40 20.24 -5.64
N ASN A 42 -26.06 19.34 -4.72
CA ASN A 42 -24.71 18.83 -4.46
C ASN A 42 -23.91 18.64 -5.75
N ASN A 43 -22.81 19.40 -5.88
CA ASN A 43 -21.96 19.41 -7.06
C ASN A 43 -21.12 18.11 -7.11
N LYS A 44 -21.69 17.04 -7.68
CA LYS A 44 -20.93 15.87 -8.14
C LYS A 44 -20.13 16.30 -9.36
N VAL A 45 -18.86 16.66 -9.18
CA VAL A 45 -17.95 16.83 -10.31
C VAL A 45 -17.37 15.45 -10.63
N LEU A 46 -18.03 14.72 -11.54
CA LEU A 46 -17.43 13.60 -12.25
C LEU A 46 -16.62 14.20 -13.40
N VAL A 47 -15.29 14.23 -13.29
CA VAL A 47 -14.43 14.59 -14.41
C VAL A 47 -14.13 13.29 -15.17
N GLU A 48 -14.83 13.06 -16.28
CA GLU A 48 -14.38 12.11 -17.28
C GLU A 48 -13.14 12.71 -17.96
N CYS A 49 -12.08 11.91 -18.08
CA CYS A 49 -10.83 12.32 -18.70
C CYS A 49 -11.02 12.35 -20.22
N GLY A 50 -11.57 13.46 -20.73
CA GLY A 50 -11.51 13.82 -22.13
C GLY A 50 -10.22 14.59 -22.42
N ASP A 51 -9.47 14.14 -23.42
CA ASP A 51 -8.27 14.80 -23.95
C ASP A 51 -8.58 16.23 -24.43
N SER A 52 -8.55 17.22 -23.53
CA SER A 52 -8.33 18.65 -23.82
C SER A 52 -8.33 19.49 -22.54
N LEU A 53 -7.23 19.44 -21.79
CA LEU A 53 -6.90 20.50 -20.83
C LEU A 53 -5.58 21.13 -21.25
N SER A 54 -5.65 22.39 -21.68
CA SER A 54 -4.51 23.28 -21.89
C SER A 54 -3.56 23.17 -20.68
N THR A 55 -2.34 22.71 -20.94
CA THR A 55 -1.32 22.40 -19.94
C THR A 55 -0.74 23.67 -19.32
N VAL A 56 -1.50 24.33 -18.44
CA VAL A 56 -0.91 25.24 -17.46
C VAL A 56 -0.16 24.36 -16.48
N LEU A 57 1.18 24.43 -16.48
CA LEU A 57 2.03 23.75 -15.51
C LEU A 57 1.77 24.34 -14.11
N LEU A 58 0.75 23.83 -13.42
CA LEU A 58 0.42 24.20 -12.05
C LEU A 58 1.63 23.95 -11.14
N SER A 59 1.96 24.92 -10.30
CA SER A 59 2.96 24.79 -9.23
C SER A 59 2.28 24.53 -7.89
N PHE A 60 3.03 24.09 -6.87
CA PHE A 60 2.47 23.97 -5.51
C PHE A 60 2.08 25.32 -4.89
N VAL A 61 2.72 26.42 -5.33
CA VAL A 61 2.34 27.78 -4.90
C VAL A 61 0.93 28.10 -5.38
N ASP A 62 0.60 27.74 -6.62
CA ASP A 62 -0.74 27.96 -7.20
C ASP A 62 -1.84 27.17 -6.46
N LEU A 63 -1.47 26.10 -5.76
CA LEU A 63 -2.38 25.32 -4.91
C LEU A 63 -2.58 25.95 -3.51
N GLY A 64 -1.90 27.06 -3.20
CA GLY A 64 -1.95 27.72 -1.89
C GLY A 64 -0.98 27.17 -0.85
N VAL A 65 0.02 26.37 -1.25
CA VAL A 65 1.05 25.85 -0.34
C VAL A 65 2.10 26.92 -0.05
N ASP A 66 2.51 27.05 1.21
CA ASP A 66 3.51 28.04 1.63
C ASP A 66 4.87 27.80 0.96
N GLN A 67 5.58 28.89 0.64
CA GLN A 67 6.84 28.85 -0.12
C GLN A 67 7.91 27.93 0.49
N TRP A 68 7.99 27.84 1.82
CA TRP A 68 8.97 26.98 2.49
C TRP A 68 8.72 25.48 2.23
N LEU A 69 7.45 25.07 2.12
CA LEU A 69 7.08 23.69 1.76
C LEU A 69 7.33 23.43 0.28
N VAL A 70 7.11 24.43 -0.58
CA VAL A 70 7.40 24.33 -2.01
C VAL A 70 8.91 24.10 -2.23
N GLN A 71 9.76 24.91 -1.58
CA GLN A 71 11.22 24.71 -1.62
C GLN A 71 11.61 23.31 -1.13
N ARG A 72 10.92 22.77 -0.12
CA ARG A 72 11.16 21.39 0.34
C ARG A 72 10.72 20.33 -0.66
N CYS A 73 9.61 20.53 -1.35
CA CYS A 73 9.18 19.65 -2.44
C CYS A 73 10.23 19.63 -3.55
N GLU A 74 10.76 20.79 -3.95
CA GLU A 74 11.81 20.90 -4.96
C GLU A 74 13.10 20.17 -4.56
N LEU A 75 13.56 20.33 -3.31
CA LEU A 75 14.73 19.61 -2.78
C LEU A 75 14.55 18.09 -2.78
N LEU A 76 13.32 17.62 -2.61
CA LEU A 76 12.95 16.20 -2.68
C LEU A 76 12.67 15.74 -4.12
N GLY A 77 12.89 16.60 -5.12
CA GLY A 77 12.67 16.30 -6.54
C GLY A 77 11.21 16.38 -7.00
N ILE A 78 10.30 16.85 -6.16
CA ILE A 78 8.86 16.99 -6.46
C ILE A 78 8.61 18.42 -6.95
N ARG A 79 8.75 18.63 -8.26
CA ARG A 79 8.63 19.97 -8.89
C ARG A 79 7.19 20.36 -9.22
N HIS A 80 6.37 19.40 -9.62
CA HIS A 80 5.00 19.63 -10.05
C HIS A 80 4.03 18.72 -9.29
N PRO A 81 2.82 19.21 -8.96
CA PRO A 81 1.81 18.41 -8.29
C PRO A 81 1.25 17.35 -9.23
N THR A 82 1.03 16.15 -8.69
CA THR A 82 0.26 15.11 -9.39
C THR A 82 -1.23 15.47 -9.41
N PRO A 83 -2.07 14.85 -10.28
CA PRO A 83 -3.50 15.16 -10.33
C PRO A 83 -4.21 15.05 -8.98
N VAL A 84 -3.89 14.02 -8.18
CA VAL A 84 -4.46 13.86 -6.83
C VAL A 84 -3.99 14.95 -5.87
N GLN A 85 -2.77 15.46 -6.02
CA GLN A 85 -2.28 16.58 -5.21
C GLN A 85 -2.95 17.89 -5.61
N ALA A 86 -3.02 18.17 -6.92
CA ALA A 86 -3.64 19.38 -7.46
C ALA A 86 -5.12 19.52 -7.06
N GLN A 87 -5.86 18.40 -7.04
CA GLN A 87 -7.28 18.39 -6.74
C GLN A 87 -7.58 18.32 -5.23
N CYS A 88 -6.79 17.58 -4.45
CA CYS A 88 -7.07 17.41 -3.02
C CYS A 88 -6.47 18.50 -2.13
N ILE A 89 -5.32 19.10 -2.47
CA ILE A 89 -4.64 20.06 -1.59
C ILE A 89 -5.50 21.30 -1.32
N PRO A 90 -6.09 22.00 -2.32
CA PRO A 90 -6.83 23.23 -2.06
C PRO A 90 -8.08 23.03 -1.18
N PRO A 91 -8.93 22.00 -1.39
CA PRO A 91 -10.03 21.70 -0.47
C PRO A 91 -9.56 21.39 0.96
N ILE A 92 -8.43 20.69 1.13
CA ILE A 92 -7.89 20.43 2.48
C ILE A 92 -7.49 21.74 3.15
N LEU A 93 -6.80 22.64 2.44
CA LEU A 93 -6.41 23.96 2.96
C LEU A 93 -7.62 24.84 3.31
N SER A 94 -8.74 24.70 2.59
CA SER A 94 -10.00 25.37 2.92
C SER A 94 -10.75 24.78 4.12
N GLY A 95 -10.25 23.68 4.70
CA GLY A 95 -10.84 23.04 5.88
C GLY A 95 -11.95 22.03 5.59
N ARG A 96 -12.15 21.62 4.32
CA ARG A 96 -13.15 20.61 3.95
C ARG A 96 -12.64 19.19 4.17
N ASP A 97 -13.54 18.29 4.54
CA ASP A 97 -13.25 16.86 4.49
C ASP A 97 -12.99 16.44 3.04
N VAL A 98 -12.10 15.46 2.82
CA VAL A 98 -11.71 15.02 1.47
C VAL A 98 -11.71 13.51 1.35
N ILE A 99 -12.23 13.02 0.24
CA ILE A 99 -12.01 11.66 -0.26
C ILE A 99 -11.17 11.75 -1.53
N GLY A 100 -9.94 11.23 -1.47
CA GLY A 100 -8.99 11.21 -2.58
C GLY A 100 -8.68 9.79 -3.05
N CYS A 101 -9.08 9.47 -4.27
CA CYS A 101 -8.98 8.13 -4.84
C CYS A 101 -8.07 8.17 -6.05
N ALA A 102 -6.95 7.47 -5.97
CA ALA A 102 -5.98 7.44 -7.06
C ALA A 102 -5.11 6.20 -6.90
N GLN A 103 -4.52 5.71 -8.00
CA GLN A 103 -3.64 4.53 -7.97
C GLN A 103 -2.48 4.63 -6.95
N THR A 104 -1.91 3.51 -6.55
CA THR A 104 -0.69 3.47 -5.72
C THR A 104 0.47 4.19 -6.44
N GLY A 105 1.31 4.90 -5.69
CA GLY A 105 2.41 5.69 -6.28
C GLY A 105 2.00 7.03 -6.91
N SER A 106 0.70 7.40 -6.92
CA SER A 106 0.22 8.70 -7.42
C SER A 106 0.57 9.91 -6.54
N GLY A 107 1.29 9.71 -5.43
CA GLY A 107 1.66 10.79 -4.51
C GLY A 107 0.57 11.19 -3.49
N LYS A 108 -0.37 10.28 -3.16
CA LYS A 108 -1.43 10.50 -2.16
C LYS A 108 -0.89 10.97 -0.80
N THR A 109 0.24 10.42 -0.35
CA THR A 109 0.84 10.81 0.93
C THR A 109 1.18 12.29 0.98
N ALA A 110 1.79 12.83 -0.07
CA ALA A 110 2.07 14.27 -0.16
C ALA A 110 0.76 15.09 -0.26
N ALA A 111 -0.28 14.57 -0.92
CA ALA A 111 -1.57 15.26 -1.05
C ALA A 111 -2.23 15.59 0.30
N PHE A 112 -2.06 14.75 1.34
CA PHE A 112 -2.51 15.08 2.70
C PHE A 112 -1.40 15.62 3.61
N ALA A 113 -0.14 15.20 3.44
CA ALA A 113 0.94 15.61 4.34
C ALA A 113 1.28 17.09 4.20
N LEU A 114 1.33 17.62 2.97
CA LEU A 114 1.66 19.02 2.70
C LEU A 114 0.66 20.00 3.36
N PRO A 115 -0.67 19.88 3.16
CA PRO A 115 -1.61 20.80 3.81
C PRO A 115 -1.67 20.66 5.34
N ILE A 116 -1.42 19.46 5.88
CA ILE A 116 -1.29 19.25 7.33
C ILE A 116 -0.08 20.00 7.88
N LEU A 117 1.09 19.88 7.24
CA LEU A 117 2.31 20.57 7.65
C LEU A 117 2.22 22.09 7.47
N HIS A 118 1.57 22.54 6.41
CA HIS A 118 1.26 23.95 6.18
C HIS A 118 0.49 24.53 7.37
N THR A 119 -0.58 23.83 7.78
CA THR A 119 -1.41 24.29 8.91
C THR A 119 -0.66 24.17 10.25
N LEU A 120 0.10 23.10 10.46
CA LEU A 120 0.91 22.89 11.66
C LEU A 120 1.97 23.99 11.83
N SER A 121 2.56 24.51 10.75
CA SER A 121 3.60 25.54 10.83
C SER A 121 3.10 26.86 11.42
N LYS A 122 1.79 27.12 11.32
CA LYS A 122 1.13 28.31 11.89
C LYS A 122 0.80 28.13 13.38
N GLU A 123 0.48 26.89 13.77
CA GLU A 123 0.09 26.53 15.14
C GLU A 123 0.85 25.26 15.59
N PRO A 124 2.13 25.36 15.97
CA PRO A 124 2.94 24.19 16.31
C PRO A 124 2.57 23.62 17.69
N TYR A 125 1.64 22.66 17.71
CA TYR A 125 1.30 21.87 18.89
C TYR A 125 1.19 20.37 18.58
N GLY A 126 1.11 19.54 19.63
CA GLY A 126 0.95 18.09 19.49
C GLY A 126 0.00 17.48 20.53
N PRO A 127 -0.76 16.43 20.19
CA PRO A 127 -0.93 15.87 18.84
C PRO A 127 -1.81 16.75 17.95
N PHE A 128 -1.39 16.92 16.70
CA PHE A 128 -2.05 17.74 15.68
C PHE A 128 -2.78 16.87 14.64
N ALA A 129 -2.14 15.78 14.19
CA ALA A 129 -2.73 14.85 13.24
C ALA A 129 -2.57 13.39 13.70
N LEU A 130 -3.61 12.60 13.44
CA LEU A 130 -3.59 11.14 13.54
C LEU A 130 -3.77 10.53 12.15
N VAL A 131 -2.80 9.75 11.70
CA VAL A 131 -2.85 9.01 10.44
C VAL A 131 -3.00 7.53 10.74
N LEU A 132 -4.11 6.94 10.35
CA LEU A 132 -4.35 5.51 10.47
C LEU A 132 -4.08 4.83 9.13
N THR A 133 -3.38 3.70 9.19
CA THR A 133 -2.97 2.92 8.02
C THR A 133 -2.97 1.42 8.36
N PRO A 134 -3.30 0.51 7.42
CA PRO A 134 -3.53 -0.89 7.75
C PRO A 134 -2.24 -1.67 8.04
N THR A 135 -1.10 -1.24 7.51
CA THR A 135 0.17 -1.99 7.63
C THR A 135 1.22 -1.22 8.42
N ARG A 136 2.11 -1.97 9.10
CA ARG A 136 3.16 -1.38 9.94
C ARG A 136 4.16 -0.60 9.10
N GLU A 137 4.47 -1.12 7.92
CA GLU A 137 5.51 -0.57 7.05
C GLU A 137 5.03 0.70 6.36
N LEU A 138 3.79 0.72 5.89
CA LEU A 138 3.18 1.95 5.37
C LEU A 138 3.17 3.03 6.45
N ALA A 139 2.95 2.67 7.72
CA ALA A 139 3.06 3.63 8.82
C ALA A 139 4.46 4.25 8.94
N PHE A 140 5.52 3.45 8.82
CA PHE A 140 6.90 3.99 8.80
C PHE A 140 7.15 4.85 7.56
N GLN A 141 6.69 4.42 6.39
CA GLN A 141 6.86 5.18 5.15
C GLN A 141 6.14 6.53 5.19
N ILE A 142 4.90 6.57 5.67
CA ILE A 142 4.16 7.82 5.88
C ILE A 142 4.92 8.71 6.87
N ALA A 143 5.41 8.16 7.98
CA ALA A 143 6.18 8.93 8.96
C ALA A 143 7.47 9.51 8.36
N ASP A 144 8.19 8.73 7.55
CA ASP A 144 9.38 9.20 6.82
C ASP A 144 9.03 10.36 5.86
N GLN A 145 7.88 10.29 5.18
CA GLN A 145 7.39 11.39 4.34
C GLN A 145 7.08 12.64 5.15
N PHE A 146 6.38 12.52 6.29
CA PHE A 146 6.15 13.67 7.18
C PHE A 146 7.47 14.28 7.66
N ASN A 147 8.43 13.45 8.09
CA ASN A 147 9.74 13.92 8.55
C ASN A 147 10.53 14.61 7.43
N ALA A 148 10.48 14.08 6.20
CA ALA A 148 11.15 14.68 5.05
C ALA A 148 10.59 16.06 4.72
N PHE A 149 9.26 16.17 4.54
CA PHE A 149 8.58 17.43 4.23
C PHE A 149 8.66 18.44 5.38
N GLY A 150 8.53 17.98 6.63
CA GLY A 150 8.50 18.80 7.84
C GLY A 150 9.87 19.07 8.48
N SER A 151 10.97 18.73 7.79
CA SER A 151 12.33 18.87 8.32
C SER A 151 12.69 20.31 8.74
N SER A 152 12.17 21.33 8.03
CA SER A 152 12.42 22.74 8.38
C SER A 152 11.79 23.20 9.70
N ILE A 153 10.69 22.56 10.10
CA ILE A 153 9.93 22.94 11.31
C ILE A 153 10.15 21.94 12.45
N THR A 154 11.14 21.05 12.32
CA THR A 154 11.46 20.00 13.28
C THR A 154 10.21 19.21 13.70
N VAL A 155 9.49 18.70 12.71
CA VAL A 155 8.26 17.94 12.97
C VAL A 155 8.57 16.70 13.83
N ARG A 156 7.81 16.52 14.91
CA ARG A 156 7.90 15.35 15.78
C ARG A 156 6.86 14.34 15.34
N CYS A 157 7.27 13.35 14.56
CA CYS A 157 6.42 12.26 14.11
C CYS A 157 6.70 10.99 14.91
N THR A 158 5.67 10.27 15.35
CA THR A 158 5.80 9.00 16.07
C THR A 158 4.97 7.91 15.41
N VAL A 159 5.55 6.71 15.30
CA VAL A 159 4.92 5.53 14.69
C VAL A 159 4.43 4.58 15.77
N ILE A 160 3.13 4.23 15.74
CA ILE A 160 2.46 3.37 16.72
C ILE A 160 1.93 2.10 16.05
N VAL A 161 2.67 1.00 16.16
CA VAL A 161 2.42 -0.23 15.40
C VAL A 161 2.59 -1.52 16.23
N GLY A 162 1.92 -2.58 15.78
CA GLY A 162 2.06 -3.91 16.38
C GLY A 162 3.51 -4.42 16.37
N GLY A 163 3.93 -5.22 17.37
CA GLY A 163 5.25 -5.87 17.34
C GLY A 163 6.45 -4.95 17.55
N VAL A 164 6.23 -3.75 18.07
CA VAL A 164 7.22 -2.87 18.70
C VAL A 164 6.91 -2.82 20.19
N ASP A 165 7.92 -2.58 21.03
CA ASP A 165 7.75 -2.51 22.48
C ASP A 165 6.68 -1.47 22.89
N MET A 166 5.82 -1.85 23.83
CA MET A 166 4.66 -1.05 24.23
C MET A 166 5.07 0.14 25.09
N LEU A 167 6.05 -0.03 25.99
CA LEU A 167 6.50 1.02 26.89
C LEU A 167 7.22 2.11 26.12
N LYS A 168 8.10 1.75 25.18
CA LYS A 168 8.78 2.70 24.29
C LYS A 168 7.78 3.57 23.52
N GLN A 169 6.73 2.97 22.97
CA GLN A 169 5.67 3.70 22.26
C GLN A 169 4.84 4.59 23.21
N SER A 170 4.58 4.12 24.43
CA SER A 170 3.86 4.90 25.45
C SER A 170 4.64 6.16 25.84
N LEU A 171 5.95 6.04 26.07
CA LEU A 171 6.83 7.17 26.37
C LEU A 171 6.90 8.16 25.21
N ALA A 172 7.00 7.66 23.97
CA ALA A 172 7.00 8.52 22.79
C ALA A 172 5.68 9.31 22.64
N LEU A 173 4.53 8.69 22.95
CA LEU A 173 3.23 9.37 22.94
C LEU A 173 3.12 10.44 24.04
N GLN A 174 3.67 10.19 25.23
CA GLN A 174 3.70 11.15 26.33
C GLN A 174 4.49 12.42 25.99
N GLN A 175 5.46 12.33 25.08
CA GLN A 175 6.18 13.51 24.57
C GLN A 175 5.32 14.41 23.67
N ARG A 176 4.05 14.07 23.43
CA ARG A 176 3.10 14.84 22.61
C ARG A 176 3.66 15.16 21.21
N PRO A 177 3.94 14.14 20.38
CA PRO A 177 4.40 14.34 19.01
C PRO A 177 3.37 15.15 18.21
N HIS A 178 3.79 15.89 17.19
CA HIS A 178 2.88 16.64 16.33
C HIS A 178 2.04 15.69 15.48
N ILE A 179 2.68 14.65 14.92
CA ILE A 179 2.04 13.68 14.03
C ILE A 179 2.14 12.29 14.65
N ILE A 180 1.01 11.60 14.73
CA ILE A 180 0.94 10.19 15.13
C ILE A 180 0.55 9.38 13.89
N VAL A 181 1.38 8.44 13.48
CA VAL A 181 1.06 7.48 12.41
C VAL A 181 0.89 6.10 13.02
N ALA A 182 -0.24 5.44 12.82
CA ALA A 182 -0.56 4.24 13.59
C ALA A 182 -1.35 3.18 12.82
N THR A 183 -1.17 1.92 13.23
CA THR A 183 -2.11 0.85 12.90
C THR A 183 -3.27 0.84 13.91
N PRO A 184 -4.55 0.71 13.49
CA PRO A 184 -5.72 0.86 14.38
C PRO A 184 -5.64 0.02 15.66
N GLY A 185 -5.37 -1.29 15.54
CA GLY A 185 -5.33 -2.18 16.69
C GLY A 185 -4.31 -1.77 17.76
N ARG A 186 -3.07 -1.42 17.36
CA ARG A 186 -2.06 -0.97 18.33
C ARG A 186 -2.44 0.36 18.96
N PHE A 187 -3.00 1.29 18.18
CA PHE A 187 -3.40 2.58 18.72
C PHE A 187 -4.52 2.44 19.76
N ARG A 188 -5.53 1.60 19.46
CA ARG A 188 -6.56 1.23 20.43
C ARG A 188 -5.98 0.61 21.70
N ASP A 189 -4.99 -0.28 21.59
CA ASP A 189 -4.32 -0.85 22.77
C ASP A 189 -3.74 0.25 23.69
N HIS A 190 -3.21 1.34 23.11
CA HIS A 190 -2.71 2.49 23.90
C HIS A 190 -3.84 3.29 24.54
N LEU A 191 -4.96 3.49 23.85
CA LEU A 191 -6.13 4.21 24.38
C LEU A 191 -6.87 3.44 25.48
N LEU A 192 -6.69 2.12 25.57
CA LEU A 192 -7.26 1.27 26.62
C LEU A 192 -6.41 1.18 27.89
N ARG A 193 -5.23 1.82 27.92
CA ARG A 193 -4.35 1.81 29.10
C ARG A 193 -4.92 2.70 30.21
N VAL A 194 -4.37 2.50 31.41
CA VAL A 194 -4.67 3.32 32.60
C VAL A 194 -4.33 4.79 32.37
N ASP A 195 -3.21 5.05 31.69
CA ASP A 195 -2.78 6.41 31.28
C ASP A 195 -2.78 6.48 29.73
N PRO A 196 -3.93 6.77 29.10
CA PRO A 196 -4.03 6.85 27.65
C PRO A 196 -3.45 8.17 27.12
N PRO A 197 -2.91 8.19 25.89
CA PRO A 197 -2.43 9.42 25.29
C PRO A 197 -3.56 10.44 25.12
N ASN A 198 -3.29 11.71 25.43
CA ASN A 198 -4.25 12.78 25.22
C ASN A 198 -4.34 13.12 23.71
N ILE A 199 -5.50 12.81 23.11
CA ILE A 199 -5.80 13.05 21.69
C ILE A 199 -6.83 14.16 21.45
N SER A 200 -7.17 14.94 22.49
CA SER A 200 -8.22 15.97 22.42
C SER A 200 -7.92 17.12 21.44
N LEU A 201 -6.64 17.34 21.12
CA LEU A 201 -6.18 18.41 20.25
C LEU A 201 -6.02 17.99 18.78
N VAL A 202 -6.29 16.73 18.44
CA VAL A 202 -6.15 16.25 17.06
C VAL A 202 -7.08 17.05 16.13
N LYS A 203 -6.49 17.81 15.21
CA LYS A 203 -7.19 18.63 14.22
C LYS A 203 -7.44 17.87 12.91
N PHE A 204 -6.54 16.95 12.55
CA PHE A 204 -6.63 16.13 11.35
C PHE A 204 -6.68 14.63 11.66
N VAL A 205 -7.60 13.92 11.01
CA VAL A 205 -7.61 12.45 11.00
C VAL A 205 -7.52 11.98 9.56
N VAL A 206 -6.49 11.19 9.25
CA VAL A 206 -6.29 10.62 7.92
C VAL A 206 -6.51 9.11 8.00
N LEU A 207 -7.31 8.56 7.09
CA LEU A 207 -7.38 7.12 6.83
C LEU A 207 -6.70 6.86 5.48
N ASP A 208 -5.50 6.32 5.51
CA ASP A 208 -4.75 5.93 4.30
C ASP A 208 -4.94 4.43 4.02
N GLU A 209 -5.08 4.08 2.74
CA GLU A 209 -5.62 2.78 2.31
C GLU A 209 -6.97 2.46 2.99
N ALA A 210 -7.90 3.42 2.92
CA ALA A 210 -9.19 3.35 3.59
C ALA A 210 -10.01 2.09 3.24
N ASP A 211 -9.93 1.61 2.00
CA ASP A 211 -10.55 0.35 1.54
C ASP A 211 -10.12 -0.86 2.38
N ARG A 212 -8.84 -0.94 2.79
CA ARG A 212 -8.32 -2.01 3.65
C ARG A 212 -8.65 -1.79 5.12
N LEU A 213 -8.61 -0.54 5.57
CA LEU A 213 -9.01 -0.20 6.93
C LEU A 213 -10.47 -0.52 7.22
N LEU A 214 -11.30 -0.59 6.18
CA LEU A 214 -12.72 -0.93 6.26
C LEU A 214 -13.02 -2.43 6.25
N ASP A 215 -12.01 -3.27 6.12
CA ASP A 215 -12.18 -4.70 6.31
C ASP A 215 -12.70 -5.00 7.73
N VAL A 216 -13.48 -6.08 7.85
CA VAL A 216 -14.17 -6.50 9.08
C VAL A 216 -13.19 -6.64 10.25
N SER A 217 -11.93 -6.96 9.95
CA SER A 217 -10.84 -7.10 10.90
C SER A 217 -10.53 -5.82 11.70
N PHE A 218 -10.66 -4.63 11.09
CA PHE A 218 -10.31 -3.35 11.73
C PHE A 218 -11.52 -2.53 12.19
N ALA A 219 -12.73 -2.86 11.74
CA ALA A 219 -13.94 -2.08 11.99
C ALA A 219 -14.18 -1.76 13.48
N LYS A 220 -13.97 -2.74 14.38
CA LYS A 220 -14.13 -2.55 15.83
C LYS A 220 -13.08 -1.60 16.42
N ASP A 221 -11.85 -1.71 15.95
CA ASP A 221 -10.76 -0.87 16.45
C ASP A 221 -10.93 0.58 16.00
N LEU A 222 -11.34 0.78 14.74
CA LEU A 222 -11.65 2.11 14.20
C LEU A 222 -12.82 2.76 14.94
N SER A 223 -13.93 2.04 15.12
CA SER A 223 -15.10 2.51 15.89
C SER A 223 -14.69 3.07 17.25
N PHE A 224 -13.93 2.30 18.02
CA PHE A 224 -13.44 2.74 19.32
C PHE A 224 -12.55 3.98 19.25
N ILE A 225 -11.67 4.09 18.24
CA ILE A 225 -10.79 5.26 18.08
C ILE A 225 -11.62 6.49 17.74
N PHE A 226 -12.56 6.38 16.80
CA PHE A 226 -13.43 7.49 16.39
C PHE A 226 -14.31 8.01 17.53
N ASP A 227 -14.75 7.14 18.44
CA ASP A 227 -15.51 7.53 19.63
C ASP A 227 -14.68 8.34 20.64
N LYS A 228 -13.34 8.21 20.62
CA LYS A 228 -12.42 8.94 21.51
C LYS A 228 -11.85 10.22 20.87
N LEU A 229 -11.98 10.37 19.55
CA LEU A 229 -11.48 11.53 18.82
C LEU A 229 -12.36 12.77 19.02
N PRO A 230 -11.79 13.99 18.97
CA PRO A 230 -12.54 15.22 19.14
C PRO A 230 -13.59 15.39 18.03
N ALA A 231 -14.75 15.96 18.39
CA ALA A 231 -15.84 16.19 17.44
C ALA A 231 -15.47 17.23 16.37
N LYS A 232 -14.73 18.28 16.74
CA LYS A 232 -14.22 19.30 15.80
C LYS A 232 -12.86 18.84 15.28
N ARG A 233 -12.87 18.25 14.08
CA ARG A 233 -11.70 17.77 13.35
C ARG A 233 -12.03 17.74 11.86
N GLN A 234 -10.99 17.77 11.03
CA GLN A 234 -11.06 17.53 9.59
C GLN A 234 -10.65 16.07 9.33
N THR A 235 -11.44 15.37 8.52
CA THR A 235 -11.24 13.94 8.21
C THR A 235 -10.93 13.76 6.74
N LEU A 236 -9.83 13.08 6.44
CA LEU A 236 -9.30 12.86 5.11
C LEU A 236 -9.22 11.35 4.82
N LEU A 237 -9.85 10.89 3.75
CA LEU A 237 -9.83 9.50 3.30
C LEU A 237 -9.03 9.38 2.01
N PHE A 238 -8.02 8.51 2.00
CA PHE A 238 -7.25 8.22 0.81
C PHE A 238 -7.24 6.73 0.54
N SER A 239 -7.53 6.34 -0.71
CA SER A 239 -7.56 4.94 -1.12
C SER A 239 -7.02 4.76 -2.54
N ALA A 240 -6.60 3.53 -2.83
CA ALA A 240 -6.24 3.11 -4.18
C ALA A 240 -7.45 2.70 -5.04
N THR A 241 -8.60 2.42 -4.43
CA THR A 241 -9.77 1.87 -5.11
C THR A 241 -11.04 2.52 -4.59
N MET A 242 -12.01 2.73 -5.49
CA MET A 242 -13.39 3.01 -5.08
C MET A 242 -14.16 1.72 -4.83
N THR A 243 -14.70 1.59 -3.62
CA THR A 243 -15.45 0.43 -3.17
C THR A 243 -16.72 0.87 -2.45
N ALA A 244 -17.78 0.06 -2.53
CA ALA A 244 -19.04 0.31 -1.82
C ALA A 244 -18.89 0.38 -0.29
N ASN A 245 -17.79 -0.15 0.26
CA ASN A 245 -17.48 -0.04 1.68
C ASN A 245 -17.05 1.39 2.05
N LEU A 246 -16.38 2.10 1.13
CA LEU A 246 -15.99 3.49 1.35
C LEU A 246 -17.20 4.42 1.47
N ASP A 247 -18.24 4.19 0.64
CA ASP A 247 -19.51 4.94 0.70
C ASP A 247 -20.17 4.84 2.09
N ARG A 248 -20.00 3.71 2.78
CA ARG A 248 -20.54 3.52 4.14
C ARG A 248 -19.72 4.27 5.20
N LEU A 249 -18.40 4.33 5.02
CA LEU A 249 -17.51 5.10 5.90
C LEU A 249 -17.77 6.60 5.76
N GLU A 250 -18.02 7.06 4.54
CA GLU A 250 -18.38 8.44 4.25
C GLU A 250 -19.59 8.89 5.09
N GLN A 251 -20.67 8.12 5.05
CA GLN A 251 -21.93 8.44 5.76
C GLN A 251 -21.77 8.57 7.28
N THR A 252 -20.63 8.13 7.81
CA THR A 252 -20.42 7.94 9.24
C THR A 252 -19.31 8.82 9.80
N ALA A 253 -18.22 8.99 9.04
CA ALA A 253 -17.01 9.66 9.51
C ALA A 253 -16.85 11.10 9.01
N LEU A 254 -17.56 11.48 7.93
CA LEU A 254 -17.35 12.75 7.22
C LEU A 254 -18.53 13.71 7.40
N SER A 255 -18.28 14.98 7.13
CA SER A 255 -19.29 16.03 7.02
C SER A 255 -20.07 15.96 5.69
N ASP A 256 -21.25 16.59 5.68
CA ASP A 256 -22.12 16.62 4.50
C ASP A 256 -21.50 17.39 3.31
N ASP A 257 -20.53 18.27 3.56
CA ASP A 257 -19.82 19.07 2.55
C ASP A 257 -18.46 18.45 2.14
N VAL A 258 -18.36 17.12 2.14
CA VAL A 258 -17.13 16.42 1.75
C VAL A 258 -16.81 16.63 0.26
N PHE A 259 -15.55 16.95 -0.03
CA PHE A 259 -15.03 17.00 -1.39
C PHE A 259 -14.58 15.61 -1.85
N ARG A 260 -14.94 15.23 -3.08
CA ARG A 260 -14.55 13.94 -3.66
C ARG A 260 -13.72 14.13 -4.92
N PHE A 261 -12.63 13.40 -5.00
CA PHE A 261 -11.82 13.26 -6.21
C PHE A 261 -11.56 11.77 -6.45
N ASP A 262 -11.85 11.32 -7.68
CA ASP A 262 -11.59 9.96 -8.11
C ASP A 262 -10.89 9.95 -9.47
N ALA A 263 -9.65 9.47 -9.47
CA ALA A 263 -8.84 9.22 -10.66
C ALA A 263 -8.45 7.73 -10.76
N THR A 264 -9.29 6.84 -10.24
CA THR A 264 -9.10 5.40 -10.43
C THR A 264 -9.53 5.00 -11.85
N PRO A 265 -8.69 4.27 -12.61
CA PRO A 265 -9.05 3.86 -13.96
C PRO A 265 -10.22 2.86 -13.92
N SER A 266 -11.12 2.97 -14.91
CA SER A 266 -12.27 2.06 -15.09
C SER A 266 -11.83 0.62 -15.38
N VAL A 267 -10.65 0.45 -16.00
CA VAL A 267 -9.97 -0.83 -16.19
C VAL A 267 -8.98 -1.05 -15.05
N LYS A 268 -9.12 -2.17 -14.34
CA LYS A 268 -8.36 -2.45 -13.12
C LYS A 268 -6.89 -2.79 -13.36
N THR A 269 -6.51 -3.19 -14.59
CA THR A 269 -5.13 -3.48 -14.99
C THR A 269 -4.68 -2.55 -16.12
N VAL A 270 -3.38 -2.25 -16.17
CA VAL A 270 -2.80 -1.35 -17.18
C VAL A 270 -2.70 -2.07 -18.53
N ALA A 271 -2.97 -1.38 -19.64
CA ALA A 271 -2.95 -1.99 -20.98
C ALA A 271 -1.57 -2.58 -21.38
N THR A 272 -0.47 -2.05 -20.83
CA THR A 272 0.90 -2.53 -21.07
C THR A 272 1.27 -3.79 -20.28
N LEU A 273 0.39 -4.24 -19.37
CA LEU A 273 0.59 -5.45 -18.58
C LEU A 273 0.22 -6.71 -19.36
N LYS A 274 1.21 -7.57 -19.62
CA LYS A 274 0.96 -8.93 -20.12
C LYS A 274 0.73 -9.87 -18.95
N GLN A 275 -0.38 -10.61 -18.98
CA GLN A 275 -0.80 -11.50 -17.90
C GLN A 275 -0.85 -12.91 -18.42
N PHE A 276 -0.11 -13.80 -17.77
CA PHE A 276 0.01 -15.19 -18.14
C PHE A 276 -0.37 -16.12 -17.00
N TYR A 277 -0.86 -17.30 -17.36
CA TYR A 277 -0.94 -18.44 -16.45
C TYR A 277 0.01 -19.55 -16.91
N LEU A 278 0.50 -20.34 -15.97
CA LEU A 278 1.27 -21.55 -16.23
C LEU A 278 0.62 -22.69 -15.46
N PHE A 279 -0.06 -23.59 -16.18
CA PHE A 279 -0.79 -24.71 -15.57
C PHE A 279 0.15 -25.88 -15.33
N ILE A 280 0.36 -26.23 -14.05
CA ILE A 280 1.36 -27.24 -13.65
C ILE A 280 0.85 -28.10 -12.49
N PRO A 281 1.28 -29.37 -12.39
CA PRO A 281 1.02 -30.19 -11.22
C PRO A 281 1.66 -29.61 -9.96
N GLU A 282 0.93 -29.64 -8.84
CA GLU A 282 1.39 -29.13 -7.53
C GLU A 282 2.75 -29.72 -7.11
N GLN A 283 3.02 -30.99 -7.43
CA GLN A 283 4.21 -31.72 -7.00
C GLN A 283 5.51 -31.13 -7.59
N VAL A 284 5.44 -30.52 -8.78
CA VAL A 284 6.60 -29.95 -9.48
C VAL A 284 6.62 -28.41 -9.41
N LYS A 285 5.63 -27.80 -8.77
CA LYS A 285 5.45 -26.34 -8.66
C LYS A 285 6.69 -25.61 -8.15
N MET A 286 7.39 -26.19 -7.17
CA MET A 286 8.63 -25.63 -6.63
C MET A 286 9.78 -25.64 -7.65
N THR A 287 9.86 -26.67 -8.48
CA THR A 287 10.88 -26.80 -9.51
C THR A 287 10.67 -25.78 -10.63
N TYR A 288 9.41 -25.59 -11.04
CA TYR A 288 9.04 -24.52 -11.97
C TYR A 288 9.37 -23.12 -11.43
N LEU A 289 9.11 -22.87 -10.14
CA LEU A 289 9.50 -21.61 -9.50
C LEU A 289 11.00 -21.37 -9.59
N VAL A 290 11.82 -22.35 -9.20
CA VAL A 290 13.28 -22.23 -9.23
C VAL A 290 13.78 -22.01 -10.65
N TYR A 291 13.20 -22.71 -11.63
CA TYR A 291 13.52 -22.51 -13.04
C TYR A 291 13.25 -21.06 -13.49
N LEU A 292 12.06 -20.52 -13.18
CA LEU A 292 11.69 -19.15 -13.50
C LEU A 292 12.58 -18.11 -12.80
N MET A 293 12.99 -18.38 -11.56
CA MET A 293 13.94 -17.52 -10.84
C MET A 293 15.31 -17.51 -11.50
N LYS A 294 15.79 -18.67 -11.99
CA LYS A 294 17.07 -18.83 -12.69
C LYS A 294 17.08 -18.18 -14.07
N MET A 295 15.97 -18.22 -14.81
CA MET A 295 15.83 -17.49 -16.08
C MET A 295 16.05 -15.98 -15.96
N LEU A 296 16.04 -15.42 -14.74
CA LEU A 296 16.31 -14.00 -14.48
C LEU A 296 17.69 -13.75 -13.88
N ASP A 297 18.45 -14.78 -13.52
CA ASP A 297 19.80 -14.58 -13.01
C ASP A 297 20.74 -14.30 -14.19
N PRO A 298 21.30 -13.08 -14.29
CA PRO A 298 22.23 -12.71 -15.37
C PRO A 298 23.55 -13.51 -15.34
N ASN A 299 23.80 -14.29 -14.27
CA ASN A 299 25.04 -15.04 -14.08
C ASN A 299 24.96 -16.48 -14.61
N GLU A 300 23.79 -16.96 -15.05
CA GLU A 300 23.72 -18.20 -15.83
C GLU A 300 24.13 -17.88 -17.27
N GLU A 301 25.44 -17.98 -17.54
CA GLU A 301 25.93 -18.16 -18.90
C GLU A 301 25.19 -19.37 -19.50
N ASP A 302 24.62 -19.24 -20.70
CA ASP A 302 24.16 -20.37 -21.50
C ASP A 302 25.36 -21.30 -21.74
N GLU A 303 25.54 -22.31 -20.87
CA GLU A 303 26.62 -23.31 -21.02
C GLU A 303 26.43 -24.19 -22.28
N GLU A 304 25.29 -24.08 -22.97
CA GLU A 304 24.99 -24.83 -24.19
C GLU A 304 25.49 -24.12 -25.46
N GLU A 305 26.78 -23.74 -25.56
CA GLU A 305 27.47 -23.54 -26.86
C GLU A 305 29.01 -23.35 -26.76
N ASN A 306 29.77 -24.31 -26.20
CA ASN A 306 31.19 -24.44 -26.58
C ASN A 306 31.83 -25.81 -26.27
N PRO A 307 31.80 -26.78 -27.20
CA PRO A 307 32.52 -28.04 -27.03
C PRO A 307 34.01 -27.83 -27.33
N GLY A 308 34.77 -27.37 -26.32
CA GLY A 308 36.23 -27.48 -26.36
C GLY A 308 37.00 -26.31 -25.74
N LYS A 309 37.22 -26.34 -24.41
CA LYS A 309 38.39 -25.69 -23.82
C LYS A 309 39.07 -26.60 -22.80
N ARG A 310 40.23 -27.14 -23.21
CA ARG A 310 41.22 -27.79 -22.36
C ARG A 310 41.71 -26.81 -21.28
N LYS A 311 41.92 -27.33 -20.07
CA LYS A 311 42.41 -26.59 -18.89
C LYS A 311 43.77 -25.91 -19.18
N LEU A 312 43.82 -24.58 -19.07
CA LEU A 312 45.05 -23.78 -19.10
C LEU A 312 45.67 -23.62 -17.70
N SER A 313 47.00 -23.49 -17.64
CA SER A 313 47.83 -23.54 -16.44
C SER A 313 47.84 -22.22 -15.64
N LYS A 314 48.35 -22.30 -14.40
CA LYS A 314 48.24 -21.32 -13.30
C LYS A 314 48.93 -19.95 -13.49
N GLY A 315 49.49 -19.63 -14.66
CA GLY A 315 50.27 -18.40 -14.88
C GLY A 315 49.47 -17.16 -15.32
N ASP A 316 48.34 -17.33 -16.02
CA ASP A 316 47.68 -16.23 -16.77
C ASP A 316 46.50 -15.55 -16.05
N ARG A 317 46.18 -15.97 -14.81
CA ARG A 317 44.96 -15.53 -14.09
C ARG A 317 44.87 -14.03 -13.83
N LYS A 318 45.99 -13.33 -13.58
CA LYS A 318 45.97 -11.91 -13.17
C LYS A 318 45.65 -10.91 -14.28
N LYS A 319 45.91 -11.24 -15.56
CA LYS A 319 45.60 -10.35 -16.70
C LYS A 319 44.20 -10.61 -17.27
N GLN A 320 43.67 -11.82 -17.05
CA GLN A 320 42.35 -12.25 -17.47
C GLN A 320 41.26 -11.67 -16.57
N ASP A 321 41.51 -11.53 -15.25
CA ASP A 321 40.54 -10.98 -14.29
C ASP A 321 40.18 -9.50 -14.56
N MET A 322 41.15 -8.67 -14.95
CA MET A 322 40.90 -7.25 -15.23
C MET A 322 40.10 -7.05 -16.53
N LYS A 323 40.41 -7.85 -17.55
CA LYS A 323 39.69 -7.83 -18.83
C LYS A 323 38.29 -8.42 -18.70
N LYS A 324 38.10 -9.41 -17.80
CA LYS A 324 36.80 -9.99 -17.44
C LYS A 324 35.95 -8.98 -16.68
N LEU A 325 36.52 -8.26 -15.69
CA LEU A 325 35.83 -7.19 -14.96
C LEU A 325 35.37 -6.03 -15.87
N LEU A 326 36.22 -5.59 -16.80
CA LEU A 326 35.89 -4.56 -17.80
C LEU A 326 34.85 -5.06 -18.81
N ALA A 327 34.91 -6.34 -19.20
CA ALA A 327 33.90 -6.96 -20.05
C ALA A 327 32.56 -7.11 -19.31
N THR A 328 32.54 -7.50 -18.03
CA THR A 328 31.33 -7.54 -17.19
C THR A 328 30.72 -6.15 -17.02
N ALA A 329 31.54 -5.11 -16.84
CA ALA A 329 31.08 -3.73 -16.76
C ALA A 329 30.53 -3.21 -18.10
N ALA A 330 31.13 -3.58 -19.24
CA ALA A 330 30.65 -3.20 -20.57
C ALA A 330 29.41 -3.99 -21.02
N PHE A 331 29.34 -5.29 -20.67
CA PHE A 331 28.23 -6.19 -20.99
C PHE A 331 26.95 -5.84 -20.20
N SER A 332 27.10 -5.23 -19.02
CA SER A 332 26.00 -4.70 -18.21
C SER A 332 25.22 -3.55 -18.87
N SER A 333 25.67 -3.02 -20.01
CA SER A 333 25.01 -1.90 -20.68
C SER A 333 23.85 -2.32 -21.60
N SER A 334 23.65 -3.62 -21.87
CA SER A 334 22.67 -4.09 -22.87
C SER A 334 21.58 -5.02 -22.34
N HIS A 335 21.71 -5.59 -21.13
CA HIS A 335 20.64 -6.32 -20.45
C HIS A 335 20.36 -5.65 -19.10
N HIS A 336 19.24 -4.93 -19.01
CA HIS A 336 18.72 -4.44 -17.74
C HIS A 336 18.43 -5.67 -16.85
N LEU A 337 19.05 -5.74 -15.67
CA LEU A 337 18.80 -6.82 -14.71
C LEU A 337 17.33 -6.77 -14.31
N ARG A 338 16.56 -7.78 -14.75
CA ARG A 338 15.12 -7.84 -14.48
C ARG A 338 14.89 -8.08 -13.00
N SER A 339 14.05 -7.26 -12.41
CA SER A 339 13.57 -7.40 -11.04
C SER A 339 12.30 -8.25 -11.00
N MET A 340 12.22 -9.17 -10.04
CA MET A 340 11.09 -10.08 -9.86
C MET A 340 10.52 -9.99 -8.45
N MET A 341 9.20 -9.91 -8.37
CA MET A 341 8.47 -10.02 -7.11
C MET A 341 7.63 -11.28 -7.11
N ILE A 342 7.84 -12.15 -6.12
CA ILE A 342 7.17 -13.44 -5.99
C ILE A 342 6.16 -13.35 -4.84
N PHE A 343 4.90 -13.65 -5.12
CA PHE A 343 3.83 -13.65 -4.12
C PHE A 343 3.45 -15.08 -3.69
N VAL A 344 3.45 -15.30 -2.38
CA VAL A 344 3.11 -16.58 -1.74
C VAL A 344 2.03 -16.39 -0.67
N SER A 345 1.27 -17.44 -0.41
CA SER A 345 0.12 -17.40 0.52
C SER A 345 0.53 -17.39 2.00
N THR A 346 1.60 -18.09 2.37
CA THR A 346 1.98 -18.27 3.79
C THR A 346 3.39 -17.79 4.11
N CYS A 347 3.59 -17.38 5.37
CA CYS A 347 4.92 -17.03 5.89
C CYS A 347 5.89 -18.22 5.87
N LYS A 348 5.38 -19.45 6.03
CA LYS A 348 6.18 -20.67 6.02
C LYS A 348 6.70 -20.95 4.61
N THR A 349 5.83 -20.89 3.61
CA THR A 349 6.20 -21.00 2.19
C THR A 349 7.20 -19.93 1.79
N CYS A 350 7.00 -18.68 2.25
CA CYS A 350 7.93 -17.57 2.01
C CYS A 350 9.36 -17.86 2.51
N GLU A 351 9.51 -18.31 3.75
CA GLU A 351 10.84 -18.64 4.31
C GLU A 351 11.39 -19.95 3.72
N LEU A 352 10.52 -20.91 3.35
CA LEU A 352 10.94 -22.15 2.70
C LEU A 352 11.55 -21.89 1.34
N ILE A 353 10.87 -21.14 0.47
CA ILE A 353 11.39 -20.75 -0.84
C ILE A 353 12.69 -19.97 -0.66
N GLY A 354 12.73 -18.99 0.24
CA GLY A 354 13.96 -18.25 0.50
C GLY A 354 15.13 -19.14 0.96
N ALA A 355 14.87 -20.16 1.77
CA ALA A 355 15.88 -21.12 2.19
C ALA A 355 16.32 -22.06 1.05
N ILE A 356 15.40 -22.51 0.19
CA ILE A 356 15.70 -23.30 -1.02
C ILE A 356 16.56 -22.50 -1.97
N SER A 357 16.17 -21.26 -2.28
CA SER A 357 16.91 -20.38 -3.19
C SER A 357 18.33 -20.12 -2.69
N ASN A 358 18.50 -19.89 -1.38
CA ASN A 358 19.83 -19.74 -0.78
C ASN A 358 20.68 -21.01 -0.88
N GLU A 359 20.07 -22.19 -0.71
CA GLU A 359 20.76 -23.48 -0.88
C GLU A 359 21.22 -23.69 -2.32
N LEU A 360 20.41 -23.24 -3.29
CA LEU A 360 20.70 -23.33 -4.73
C LEU A 360 21.54 -22.17 -5.26
N GLY A 361 22.00 -21.26 -4.38
CA GLY A 361 22.85 -20.12 -4.75
C GLY A 361 22.12 -18.93 -5.38
N THR A 362 20.79 -18.97 -5.49
CA THR A 362 19.98 -17.87 -6.03
C THR A 362 19.72 -16.81 -4.95
N LYS A 363 20.19 -15.58 -5.20
CA LYS A 363 20.03 -14.46 -4.26
C LYS A 363 18.59 -13.93 -4.26
N CYS A 364 17.93 -14.02 -3.12
CA CYS A 364 16.60 -13.44 -2.91
C CYS A 364 16.43 -12.91 -1.49
N GLU A 365 15.51 -11.97 -1.32
CA GLU A 365 15.07 -11.47 -0.02
C GLU A 365 13.65 -11.94 0.29
N THR A 366 13.35 -12.22 1.55
CA THR A 366 12.00 -12.60 2.01
C THR A 366 11.32 -11.45 2.74
N LEU A 367 10.00 -11.34 2.62
CA LEU A 367 9.21 -10.29 3.26
C LEU A 367 7.83 -10.77 3.72
N HIS A 368 7.67 -10.97 5.02
CA HIS A 368 6.42 -11.46 5.62
C HIS A 368 6.25 -11.00 7.07
N SER A 369 5.05 -11.20 7.62
CA SER A 369 4.65 -10.64 8.93
C SER A 369 5.33 -11.25 10.16
N MET A 370 5.98 -12.41 10.00
CA MET A 370 6.74 -13.09 11.06
C MET A 370 8.15 -12.53 11.27
N MET A 371 8.66 -11.73 10.33
CA MET A 371 9.95 -11.07 10.48
C MET A 371 9.89 -9.93 11.50
N SER A 372 11.03 -9.65 12.13
CA SER A 372 11.21 -8.42 12.90
C SER A 372 11.19 -7.20 11.98
N GLN A 373 10.78 -6.03 12.50
CA GLN A 373 10.70 -4.82 11.69
C GLN A 373 12.04 -4.47 11.04
N SER A 374 13.13 -4.57 11.80
CA SER A 374 14.48 -4.28 11.30
C SER A 374 14.88 -5.18 10.14
N ARG A 375 14.55 -6.49 10.20
CA ARG A 375 14.83 -7.43 9.10
C ARG A 375 14.00 -7.11 7.86
N ARG A 376 12.74 -6.67 8.02
CA ARG A 376 11.87 -6.27 6.91
C ARG A 376 12.38 -5.01 6.21
N LEU A 377 12.80 -4.01 6.97
CA LEU A 377 13.40 -2.79 6.42
C LEU A 377 14.73 -3.08 5.71
N ALA A 378 15.57 -3.95 6.28
CA ALA A 378 16.83 -4.36 5.64
C ALA A 378 16.58 -5.11 4.31
N ALA A 379 15.63 -6.05 4.28
CA ALA A 379 15.24 -6.77 3.06
C ALA A 379 14.74 -5.81 1.98
N LEU A 380 13.83 -4.88 2.33
CA LEU A 380 13.36 -3.84 1.43
C LEU A 380 14.47 -2.92 0.94
N GLY A 381 15.39 -2.53 1.82
CA GLY A 381 16.53 -1.68 1.46
C GLY A 381 17.44 -2.33 0.43
N LYS A 382 17.78 -3.62 0.61
CA LYS A 382 18.59 -4.38 -0.35
C LYS A 382 17.91 -4.56 -1.71
N PHE A 383 16.59 -4.78 -1.70
CA PHE A 383 15.82 -4.89 -2.93
C PHE A 383 15.78 -3.54 -3.67
N LYS A 384 15.50 -2.44 -2.94
CA LYS A 384 15.51 -1.08 -3.48
C LYS A 384 16.85 -0.65 -4.05
N SER A 385 17.94 -1.05 -3.43
CA SER A 385 19.29 -0.71 -3.88
C SER A 385 19.79 -1.57 -5.04
N GLY A 386 18.99 -2.55 -5.51
CA GLY A 386 19.40 -3.51 -6.53
C GLY A 386 20.46 -4.52 -6.06
N LEU A 387 20.68 -4.66 -4.75
CA LEU A 387 21.58 -5.69 -4.21
C LEU A 387 20.97 -7.10 -4.30
N SER A 388 19.64 -7.16 -4.35
CA SER A 388 18.89 -8.37 -4.69
C SER A 388 17.80 -8.00 -5.68
N HIS A 389 17.68 -8.79 -6.75
CA HIS A 389 16.68 -8.59 -7.81
C HIS A 389 15.40 -9.39 -7.58
N ILE A 390 15.36 -10.26 -6.57
CA ILE A 390 14.21 -11.13 -6.30
C ILE A 390 13.70 -10.88 -4.88
N LEU A 391 12.42 -10.50 -4.77
CA LEU A 391 11.73 -10.35 -3.48
C LEU A 391 10.57 -11.34 -3.38
N ILE A 392 10.67 -12.29 -2.45
CA ILE A 392 9.61 -13.23 -2.13
C ILE A 392 8.79 -12.66 -0.97
N SER A 393 7.48 -12.58 -1.13
CA SER A 393 6.63 -11.92 -0.13
C SER A 393 5.25 -12.53 -0.02
N THR A 394 4.65 -12.38 1.16
CA THR A 394 3.20 -12.56 1.29
C THR A 394 2.47 -11.27 0.91
N ASP A 395 1.13 -11.29 0.91
CA ASP A 395 0.29 -10.11 0.58
C ASP A 395 0.53 -8.86 1.42
N VAL A 396 1.35 -8.95 2.47
CA VAL A 396 1.86 -7.79 3.20
C VAL A 396 2.63 -6.84 2.29
N ALA A 397 3.21 -7.31 1.19
CA ALA A 397 3.94 -6.50 0.23
C ALA A 397 3.13 -6.08 -1.00
N SER A 398 1.93 -6.61 -1.17
CA SER A 398 1.08 -6.33 -2.33
C SER A 398 0.56 -4.89 -2.35
N ARG A 399 0.34 -4.25 -1.19
CA ARG A 399 -0.21 -2.89 -1.04
C ARG A 399 0.51 -2.11 0.06
N GLY A 400 0.55 -0.79 -0.06
CA GLY A 400 1.07 0.11 0.96
C GLY A 400 2.57 0.09 1.20
N LEU A 401 3.31 -0.90 0.70
CA LEU A 401 4.76 -0.83 0.69
C LEU A 401 5.20 -0.05 -0.55
N ASP A 402 5.89 1.05 -0.34
CA ASP A 402 6.80 1.65 -1.33
C ASP A 402 7.88 0.63 -1.65
N ILE A 403 7.59 -0.19 -2.65
CA ILE A 403 8.50 -1.15 -3.29
C ILE A 403 8.67 -0.59 -4.71
N PRO A 404 9.91 -0.56 -5.24
CA PRO A 404 10.14 -0.15 -6.62
C PRO A 404 9.25 -0.94 -7.55
N GLU A 405 8.91 -0.32 -8.66
CA GLU A 405 8.31 -1.05 -9.76
C GLU A 405 9.24 -2.19 -10.20
N VAL A 406 8.65 -3.35 -10.47
CA VAL A 406 9.38 -4.55 -10.88
C VAL A 406 9.05 -4.92 -12.32
N ASP A 407 9.97 -5.60 -12.99
CA ASP A 407 9.77 -6.04 -14.38
C ASP A 407 8.80 -7.23 -14.45
N ILE A 408 8.88 -8.12 -13.45
CA ILE A 408 8.10 -9.36 -13.41
C ILE A 408 7.43 -9.53 -12.05
N VAL A 409 6.13 -9.82 -12.07
CA VAL A 409 5.37 -10.30 -10.91
C VAL A 409 5.07 -11.78 -11.11
N LEU A 410 5.47 -12.62 -10.16
CA LEU A 410 5.18 -14.05 -10.16
C LEU A 410 4.22 -14.38 -9.01
N ASN A 411 3.01 -14.80 -9.32
CA ASN A 411 2.11 -15.39 -8.32
C ASN A 411 2.44 -16.86 -8.18
N PHE A 412 3.23 -17.22 -7.16
CA PHE A 412 3.45 -18.63 -6.81
C PHE A 412 2.15 -19.26 -6.31
N ASP A 413 1.41 -18.54 -5.47
CA ASP A 413 0.04 -18.93 -5.09
C ASP A 413 -0.93 -17.86 -5.59
N LEU A 414 -2.01 -18.24 -6.25
CA LEU A 414 -3.08 -17.29 -6.61
C LEU A 414 -3.73 -16.72 -5.34
N PRO A 415 -4.04 -15.40 -5.29
CA PRO A 415 -4.77 -14.83 -4.18
C PRO A 415 -6.22 -15.34 -4.19
N ARG A 416 -6.83 -15.41 -3.00
CA ARG A 416 -8.23 -15.83 -2.85
C ARG A 416 -9.22 -14.79 -3.37
N ASP A 417 -8.84 -13.52 -3.30
CA ASP A 417 -9.64 -12.41 -3.79
C ASP A 417 -9.00 -11.86 -5.08
N ALA A 418 -9.83 -11.66 -6.10
CA ALA A 418 -9.42 -11.09 -7.36
C ALA A 418 -8.94 -9.64 -7.24
N ASP A 419 -9.45 -8.88 -6.27
CA ASP A 419 -8.92 -7.53 -6.03
C ASP A 419 -7.45 -7.61 -5.57
N ASP A 420 -7.09 -8.55 -4.67
CA ASP A 420 -5.67 -8.76 -4.29
C ASP A 420 -4.79 -9.10 -5.50
N TYR A 421 -5.28 -9.87 -6.47
CA TYR A 421 -4.54 -10.16 -7.71
C TYR A 421 -4.16 -8.87 -8.44
N ILE A 422 -5.14 -7.98 -8.67
CA ILE A 422 -4.93 -6.69 -9.35
C ILE A 422 -3.85 -5.87 -8.64
N HIS A 423 -3.84 -5.90 -7.31
CA HIS A 423 -2.84 -5.18 -6.54
C HIS A 423 -1.44 -5.80 -6.58
N ARG A 424 -1.35 -7.13 -6.67
CA ARG A 424 -0.08 -7.84 -6.88
C ARG A 424 0.50 -7.50 -8.24
N VAL A 425 -0.26 -7.72 -9.32
CA VAL A 425 0.21 -7.47 -10.70
C VAL A 425 0.40 -5.99 -10.99
N GLY A 426 -0.32 -5.13 -10.27
CA GLY A 426 -0.08 -3.71 -10.27
C GLY A 426 1.30 -3.32 -9.74
N ARG A 427 2.19 -4.23 -9.30
CA ARG A 427 3.58 -3.92 -8.96
C ARG A 427 4.51 -3.78 -10.16
N THR A 428 4.04 -4.17 -11.34
CA THR A 428 4.73 -4.00 -12.63
C THR A 428 3.89 -3.14 -13.58
N ALA A 429 4.42 -2.85 -14.77
CA ALA A 429 3.74 -2.12 -15.85
C ALA A 429 3.12 -0.77 -15.42
N ARG A 430 3.80 -0.01 -14.54
CA ARG A 430 3.41 1.35 -14.17
C ARG A 430 4.15 2.38 -15.03
N ALA A 431 3.68 3.62 -15.01
CA ALA A 431 4.32 4.76 -15.67
C ALA A 431 4.66 4.54 -17.17
N GLY A 432 3.83 3.78 -17.90
CA GLY A 432 3.99 3.54 -19.33
C GLY A 432 5.01 2.46 -19.71
N ARG A 433 5.60 1.76 -18.73
CA ARG A 433 6.50 0.63 -18.99
C ARG A 433 5.71 -0.65 -19.28
N ASN A 434 6.36 -1.56 -20.01
CA ASN A 434 5.87 -2.92 -20.18
C ASN A 434 6.20 -3.75 -18.93
N GLY A 435 5.31 -4.65 -18.58
CA GLY A 435 5.50 -5.55 -17.44
C GLY A 435 4.85 -6.89 -17.68
N GLN A 436 5.34 -7.92 -16.98
CA GLN A 436 4.79 -9.27 -17.07
C GLN A 436 4.31 -9.74 -15.71
N ALA A 437 3.11 -10.34 -15.69
CA ALA A 437 2.59 -11.07 -14.55
C ALA A 437 2.41 -12.54 -14.94
N ILE A 438 3.05 -13.46 -14.21
CA ILE A 438 2.95 -14.90 -14.42
C ILE A 438 2.28 -15.50 -13.19
N SER A 439 1.28 -16.35 -13.38
CA SER A 439 0.59 -17.03 -12.28
C SER A 439 0.71 -18.53 -12.41
N LEU A 440 1.26 -19.18 -11.38
CA LEU A 440 1.33 -20.64 -11.33
C LEU A 440 -0.04 -21.17 -10.90
N VAL A 441 -0.64 -22.00 -11.75
CA VAL A 441 -1.99 -22.53 -11.56
C VAL A 441 -1.91 -24.04 -11.46
N THR A 442 -2.50 -24.60 -10.42
CA THR A 442 -2.60 -26.06 -10.27
C THR A 442 -4.03 -26.53 -10.51
N GLN A 443 -4.24 -27.85 -10.47
CA GLN A 443 -5.58 -28.45 -10.56
C GLN A 443 -6.55 -27.94 -9.48
N HIS A 444 -6.05 -27.33 -8.41
CA HIS A 444 -6.86 -26.79 -7.30
C HIS A 444 -7.21 -25.30 -7.47
N ASP A 445 -6.59 -24.60 -8.42
CA ASP A 445 -6.68 -23.14 -8.52
C ASP A 445 -7.59 -22.66 -9.67
N ILE A 446 -8.24 -23.58 -10.39
CA ILE A 446 -9.04 -23.27 -11.59
C ILE A 446 -10.16 -22.26 -11.30
N GLU A 447 -10.89 -22.43 -10.19
CA GLU A 447 -11.95 -21.50 -9.79
C GLU A 447 -11.39 -20.10 -9.43
N LEU A 448 -10.22 -20.06 -8.79
CA LEU A 448 -9.56 -18.79 -8.46
C LEU A 448 -9.15 -18.04 -9.73
N LEU A 449 -8.57 -18.74 -10.71
CA LEU A 449 -8.21 -18.18 -12.00
C LEU A 449 -9.45 -17.59 -12.70
N GLN A 450 -10.54 -18.36 -12.80
CA GLN A 450 -11.78 -17.92 -13.44
C GLN A 450 -12.37 -16.68 -12.76
N ASN A 451 -12.37 -16.63 -11.43
CA ASN A 451 -12.82 -15.46 -10.67
C ASN A 451 -11.96 -14.22 -10.93
N ILE A 452 -10.64 -14.42 -11.06
CA ILE A 452 -9.70 -13.35 -11.40
C ILE A 452 -9.95 -12.85 -12.82
N GLU A 453 -10.04 -13.73 -13.81
CA GLU A 453 -10.29 -13.38 -15.21
C GLU A 453 -11.63 -12.64 -15.37
N ALA A 454 -12.68 -13.09 -14.67
CA ALA A 454 -13.98 -12.43 -14.67
C ALA A 454 -13.90 -11.00 -14.10
N LYS A 455 -13.10 -10.79 -13.05
CA LYS A 455 -12.92 -9.47 -12.42
C LYS A 455 -12.02 -8.54 -13.24
N VAL A 456 -10.99 -9.09 -13.88
CA VAL A 456 -10.07 -8.36 -14.77
C VAL A 456 -10.74 -8.05 -16.11
N GLY A 457 -11.70 -8.87 -16.53
CA GLY A 457 -12.41 -8.73 -17.82
C GLY A 457 -11.60 -9.24 -19.02
N LYS A 458 -10.52 -9.99 -18.78
CA LYS A 458 -9.65 -10.56 -19.82
C LYS A 458 -9.14 -11.93 -19.38
N LYS A 459 -9.08 -12.89 -20.31
CA LYS A 459 -8.40 -14.16 -20.10
C LYS A 459 -6.88 -14.00 -20.10
N MET A 460 -6.20 -14.79 -19.28
CA MET A 460 -4.73 -14.84 -19.24
C MET A 460 -4.21 -15.69 -20.40
N ASP A 461 -3.07 -15.29 -20.95
CA ASP A 461 -2.40 -16.04 -22.02
C ASP A 461 -1.61 -17.21 -21.41
N ASP A 462 -1.46 -18.31 -22.14
CA ASP A 462 -0.67 -19.46 -21.66
C ASP A 462 0.83 -19.13 -21.72
N TYR A 463 1.58 -19.54 -20.69
CA TYR A 463 3.04 -19.36 -20.59
C TYR A 463 3.84 -20.63 -20.91
N GLU A 464 3.20 -21.75 -21.21
CA GLU A 464 3.86 -23.06 -21.40
C GLU A 464 4.96 -23.02 -22.47
N SER A 465 4.77 -22.28 -23.57
CA SER A 465 5.75 -22.18 -24.66
C SER A 465 7.09 -21.56 -24.23
N GLU A 466 7.09 -20.71 -23.21
CA GLU A 466 8.28 -20.05 -22.68
C GLU A 466 9.03 -20.92 -21.66
N VAL A 467 8.43 -22.02 -21.20
CA VAL A 467 8.96 -22.87 -20.12
C VAL A 467 8.99 -24.33 -20.57
N PRO A 468 10.03 -24.76 -21.31
CA PRO A 468 10.14 -26.14 -21.76
C PRO A 468 10.28 -27.11 -20.58
N GLU A 469 9.30 -27.99 -20.40
CA GLU A 469 9.25 -28.96 -19.29
C GLU A 469 10.55 -29.77 -19.15
N LYS A 470 11.15 -30.18 -20.28
CA LYS A 470 12.43 -30.90 -20.29
C LYS A 470 13.57 -30.16 -19.58
N LYS A 471 13.61 -28.83 -19.68
CA LYS A 471 14.63 -28.01 -18.99
C LYS A 471 14.32 -27.91 -17.49
N VAL A 472 13.04 -27.79 -17.13
CA VAL A 472 12.60 -27.74 -15.73
C VAL A 472 12.92 -29.04 -14.99
N LEU A 473 12.64 -30.19 -15.61
CA LEU A 473 12.86 -31.50 -15.00
C LEU A 473 14.33 -31.80 -14.70
N LYS A 474 15.29 -31.17 -15.40
CA LYS A 474 16.72 -31.28 -15.07
C LYS A 474 17.03 -30.80 -13.64
N LEU A 475 16.25 -29.84 -13.11
CA LEU A 475 16.44 -29.26 -11.78
C LEU A 475 15.74 -30.05 -10.66
N LEU A 476 14.93 -31.07 -10.99
CA LEU A 476 14.03 -31.72 -10.05
C LEU A 476 14.77 -32.33 -8.85
N ASN A 477 15.89 -33.01 -9.09
CA ASN A 477 16.68 -33.67 -8.03
C ASN A 477 17.34 -32.64 -7.10
N ASP A 478 17.90 -31.57 -7.65
CA ASP A 478 18.55 -30.52 -6.89
C ASP A 478 17.54 -29.77 -6.02
N VAL A 479 16.39 -29.42 -6.60
CA VAL A 479 15.29 -28.74 -5.90
C VAL A 479 14.72 -29.62 -4.80
N SER A 480 14.55 -30.93 -5.04
CA SER A 480 14.07 -31.87 -4.03
C SER A 480 15.05 -31.98 -2.85
N THR A 481 16.35 -32.08 -3.14
CA THR A 481 17.41 -32.12 -2.12
C THR A 481 17.45 -30.83 -1.31
N ALA A 482 17.45 -29.67 -1.98
CA ALA A 482 17.42 -28.36 -1.34
C ALA A 482 16.15 -28.15 -0.51
N SER A 483 14.99 -28.61 -0.98
CA SER A 483 13.71 -28.55 -0.25
C SER A 483 13.77 -29.33 1.05
N ARG A 484 14.40 -30.51 1.05
CA ARG A 484 14.61 -31.32 2.26
C ARG A 484 15.52 -30.60 3.26
N ILE A 485 16.65 -30.08 2.80
CA ILE A 485 17.61 -29.33 3.64
C ILE A 485 16.95 -28.07 4.22
N ALA A 486 16.24 -27.30 3.40
CA ALA A 486 15.54 -26.09 3.81
C ALA A 486 14.46 -26.38 4.87
N THR A 487 13.71 -27.46 4.69
CA THR A 487 12.68 -27.89 5.66
C THR A 487 13.30 -28.28 7.00
N MET A 488 14.44 -28.98 7.00
CA MET A 488 15.18 -29.31 8.21
C MET A 488 15.67 -28.04 8.93
N LYS A 489 16.31 -27.11 8.19
CA LYS A 489 16.78 -25.82 8.73
C LYS A 489 15.67 -24.98 9.35
N LEU A 490 14.48 -24.95 8.75
CA LEU A 490 13.33 -24.22 9.31
C LEU A 490 12.81 -24.85 10.61
N THR A 491 12.82 -26.18 10.68
CA THR A 491 12.40 -26.94 11.86
C THR A 491 13.38 -26.70 13.01
N GLU A 492 14.69 -26.80 12.77
CA GLU A 492 15.74 -26.53 13.77
C GLU A 492 15.70 -25.10 14.32
N ARG A 493 15.33 -24.12 13.48
CA ARG A 493 15.17 -22.71 13.90
C ARG A 493 13.90 -22.45 14.75
N GLY A 494 13.09 -23.48 14.99
CA GLY A 494 11.84 -23.41 15.73
C GLY A 494 10.82 -22.48 15.08
N PHE A 495 10.77 -22.42 13.74
CA PHE A 495 9.85 -21.51 13.06
C PHE A 495 8.38 -21.84 13.38
N ASP A 496 8.03 -23.13 13.35
CA ASP A 496 6.68 -23.60 13.66
C ASP A 496 6.30 -23.29 15.12
N ASP A 497 7.26 -23.36 16.06
CA ASP A 497 7.05 -22.97 17.46
C ASP A 497 6.77 -21.48 17.60
N LYS A 498 7.51 -20.64 16.88
CA LYS A 498 7.28 -19.19 16.84
C LYS A 498 5.90 -18.84 16.27
N VAL A 499 5.48 -19.53 15.21
CA VAL A 499 4.14 -19.36 14.63
C VAL A 499 3.07 -19.76 15.63
N ARG A 500 3.20 -20.93 16.28
CA ARG A 500 2.28 -21.41 17.31
C ARG A 500 2.19 -20.45 18.50
N ALA A 501 3.33 -20.03 19.05
CA ALA A 501 3.40 -19.10 20.17
C ALA A 501 2.74 -17.74 19.85
N ARG A 502 2.93 -17.22 18.63
CA ARG A 502 2.31 -15.96 18.21
C ARG A 502 0.80 -16.10 18.01
N ARG A 503 0.33 -17.24 17.52
CA ARG A 503 -1.10 -17.55 17.39
C ARG A 503 -1.76 -17.70 18.77
N ALA A 504 -1.12 -18.41 19.69
CA ALA A 504 -1.57 -18.56 21.08
C ALA A 504 -1.68 -17.19 21.77
N LYS A 505 -0.64 -16.36 21.71
CA LYS A 505 -0.67 -14.98 22.25
C LYS A 505 -1.81 -14.14 21.67
N ARG A 506 -2.10 -14.26 20.37
CA ARG A 506 -3.23 -13.56 19.74
C ARG A 506 -4.57 -14.07 20.27
N GLN A 507 -4.73 -15.39 20.45
CA GLN A 507 -5.95 -15.99 20.98
C GLN A 507 -6.16 -15.64 22.45
N GLU A 508 -5.10 -15.64 23.27
CA GLU A 508 -5.13 -15.20 24.66
C GLU A 508 -5.50 -13.72 24.77
N GLN A 509 -4.92 -12.85 23.94
CA GLN A 509 -5.29 -11.43 23.88
C GLN A 509 -6.75 -11.23 23.47
N GLN A 510 -7.24 -12.00 22.49
CA GLN A 510 -8.65 -11.96 22.09
C GLN A 510 -9.58 -12.47 23.18
N HIS A 511 -9.20 -13.53 23.89
CA HIS A 511 -9.99 -14.11 24.98
C HIS A 511 -10.00 -13.21 26.22
N HIS A 512 -8.87 -12.58 26.56
CA HIS A 512 -8.78 -11.59 27.64
C HIS A 512 -9.62 -10.34 27.32
N ASN A 513 -9.58 -9.86 26.07
CA ASN A 513 -10.45 -8.78 25.62
C ASN A 513 -11.94 -9.17 25.67
N TYR A 514 -12.30 -10.42 25.31
CA TYR A 514 -13.67 -10.89 25.40
C TYR A 514 -14.19 -10.98 26.85
N LYS A 515 -13.35 -11.43 27.80
CA LYS A 515 -13.71 -11.45 29.24
C LYS A 515 -13.88 -10.04 29.81
N LYS A 516 -13.03 -9.08 29.43
CA LYS A 516 -13.17 -7.66 29.82
C LYS A 516 -14.39 -6.95 29.24
N LEU A 517 -14.98 -7.46 28.15
CA LEU A 517 -16.21 -6.91 27.56
C LEU A 517 -17.50 -7.44 28.21
N LYS A 518 -17.41 -8.51 29.01
CA LYS A 518 -18.55 -9.12 29.73
C LYS A 518 -18.65 -8.69 31.19
N GLN A 519 -17.63 -8.02 31.71
CA GLN A 519 -17.64 -7.30 32.99
C GLN A 519 -17.85 -5.83 32.69
#